data_AF-A0A9P9XY26-F1
#
_entry.id   AF-A0A9P9XY26-F1
#
_cell.length_a   1.000
_cell.length_b   1.000
_cell.length_c   1.000
_cell.angle_alpha   90.00
_cell.angle_beta   90.00
_cell.angle_gamma   90.00
#
_symmetry.space_group_name_H-M   'P 1'
#
loop_
_entity.id
_entity.type
_entity.pdbx_description
1 polymer ?
#
loop_
_entity_poly.entity_id
_entity_poly.type
_entity_poly.pdbx_seq_one_letter_code
_entity_poly.pdbx_strand_id
1 'polypeptide(L)'
;MPSPPRPLLQGVPAQARGRRRNIDTSEATFSTDISSRSASLAIAIQNALTLEQKLEQDAAECTTEVALQRMLSLRSVISTTSSFAERQQAAVDRPVEFRGIGKGSIGVISEHPGTTHCYKLATLDNSDKLWNNYRIHTKVQEAFEKANSLIKVDVEIPKMFWFANAKTSIFWNENLDDFPFTDTFPKKTRDTLCMERMRWRFYIV
;
A
#
# COMPACT_ATOMS: atom_id res chain seq x y z
N MET A 1 -5.90 10.19 -52.16
CA MET A 1 -6.04 11.00 -50.93
C MET A 1 -4.72 11.71 -50.70
N PRO A 2 -4.59 13.01 -51.02
CA PRO A 2 -3.31 13.72 -50.92
C PRO A 2 -3.08 14.26 -49.50
N SER A 3 -1.89 13.98 -48.97
CA SER A 3 -1.40 14.39 -47.65
C SER A 3 -1.07 15.90 -47.59
N PRO A 4 -1.21 16.57 -46.43
CA PRO A 4 -0.83 17.97 -46.27
C PRO A 4 0.69 18.16 -46.04
N PRO A 5 1.26 19.32 -46.41
CA PRO A 5 2.70 19.56 -46.38
C PRO A 5 3.23 19.94 -44.99
N ARG A 6 4.47 19.53 -44.71
CA ARG A 6 5.25 19.76 -43.48
C ARG A 6 6.22 20.96 -43.69
N PRO A 7 6.32 21.94 -42.77
CA PRO A 7 7.37 22.97 -42.85
C PRO A 7 8.73 22.51 -42.29
N LEU A 8 9.79 23.02 -42.91
CA LEU A 8 11.21 22.75 -42.66
C LEU A 8 11.77 23.51 -41.44
N LEU A 9 12.78 22.88 -40.83
CA LEU A 9 13.68 23.38 -39.79
C LEU A 9 14.52 24.58 -40.27
N GLN A 10 14.68 25.59 -39.41
CA GLN A 10 15.83 26.50 -39.39
C GLN A 10 16.43 26.47 -37.99
N GLY A 11 17.77 26.40 -37.90
CA GLY A 11 18.50 26.26 -36.65
C GLY A 11 19.38 27.46 -36.27
N VAL A 12 19.78 27.40 -34.98
CA VAL A 12 21.05 27.90 -34.35
C VAL A 12 21.10 29.42 -34.03
N PRO A 13 21.73 29.91 -32.92
CA PRO A 13 22.64 29.27 -31.95
C PRO A 13 22.29 29.35 -30.45
N ALA A 14 23.10 28.61 -29.70
CA ALA A 14 23.22 28.54 -28.25
C ALA A 14 23.60 29.88 -27.57
N GLN A 15 23.01 30.15 -26.41
CA GLN A 15 23.58 31.06 -25.42
C GLN A 15 23.35 30.50 -24.01
N ALA A 16 24.41 29.91 -23.44
CA ALA A 16 24.48 29.57 -22.03
C ALA A 16 24.57 30.88 -21.21
N ARG A 17 23.54 31.17 -20.41
CA ARG A 17 23.61 32.18 -19.35
C ARG A 17 23.14 31.55 -18.05
N GLY A 18 24.13 31.20 -17.22
CA GLY A 18 23.92 30.81 -15.83
C GLY A 18 23.22 31.94 -15.09
N ARG A 19 22.00 31.67 -14.62
CA ARG A 19 21.24 32.56 -13.76
C ARG A 19 21.39 32.03 -12.33
N ARG A 20 22.44 32.48 -11.65
CA ARG A 20 22.58 32.36 -10.19
C ARG A 20 21.34 33.00 -9.56
N ARG A 21 20.46 32.17 -9.00
CA ARG A 21 19.43 32.64 -8.06
C ARG A 21 20.14 32.82 -6.72
N ASN A 22 20.45 34.08 -6.39
CA ASN A 22 20.69 34.48 -5.02
C ASN A 22 19.42 34.15 -4.23
N ILE A 23 19.54 33.20 -3.31
CA ILE A 23 18.59 33.00 -2.24
C ILE A 23 19.11 33.87 -1.10
N ASP A 24 18.57 35.08 -1.00
CA ASP A 24 18.49 35.79 0.28
C ASP A 24 17.38 35.11 1.06
N THR A 25 17.74 34.28 2.04
CA THR A 25 16.81 33.85 3.09
C THR A 25 17.24 34.52 4.37
N SER A 26 16.46 35.52 4.71
CA SER A 26 16.44 36.21 5.99
C SER A 26 16.37 35.20 7.14
N GLU A 27 17.21 35.42 8.14
CA GLU A 27 17.21 34.75 9.42
C GLU A 27 15.84 34.90 10.11
N ALA A 28 15.16 33.79 10.39
CA ALA A 28 14.31 33.62 11.57
C ALA A 28 13.85 32.15 11.69
N THR A 29 13.99 31.60 12.90
CA THR A 29 13.31 30.39 13.41
C THR A 29 13.70 29.02 12.81
N PHE A 30 14.94 28.58 13.04
CA PHE A 30 15.37 27.19 12.83
C PHE A 30 16.03 26.60 14.09
N SER A 31 15.27 26.47 15.18
CA SER A 31 15.81 25.87 16.42
C SER A 31 14.83 24.96 17.18
N THR A 32 13.52 25.09 16.99
CA THR A 32 12.54 24.32 17.78
C THR A 32 12.27 22.91 17.24
N ASP A 33 12.37 22.69 15.93
CA ASP A 33 11.99 21.41 15.30
C ASP A 33 13.08 20.33 15.37
N ILE A 34 14.36 20.71 15.40
CA ILE A 34 15.47 19.75 15.54
C ILE A 34 15.52 19.18 16.95
N SER A 35 15.30 20.03 17.97
CA SER A 35 15.27 19.63 19.38
C SER A 35 14.18 18.57 19.65
N SER A 36 13.00 18.76 19.04
CA SER A 36 11.85 17.85 19.19
C SER A 36 12.09 16.46 18.59
N ARG A 37 12.77 16.38 17.44
CA ARG A 37 13.13 15.09 16.81
C ARG A 37 14.21 14.36 17.59
N SER A 38 15.23 15.08 18.06
CA SER A 38 16.30 14.52 18.88
C SER A 38 15.79 14.01 20.23
N ALA A 39 14.86 14.72 20.87
CA ALA A 39 14.20 14.26 22.09
C ALA A 39 13.37 12.99 21.85
N SER A 40 12.61 12.93 20.75
CA SER A 40 11.83 11.73 20.40
C SER A 40 12.71 10.50 20.12
N LEU A 41 13.88 10.69 19.50
CA LEU A 41 14.83 9.63 19.23
C LEU A 41 15.51 9.14 20.52
N ALA A 42 15.92 10.07 21.39
CA ALA A 42 16.52 9.72 22.68
C ALA A 42 15.56 8.91 23.56
N ILE A 43 14.27 9.28 23.58
CA ILE A 43 13.23 8.53 24.28
C ILE A 43 13.05 7.14 23.66
N ALA A 44 13.02 7.03 22.33
CA ALA A 44 12.89 5.74 21.64
C ALA A 44 14.08 4.81 21.92
N ILE A 45 15.30 5.33 21.92
CA ILE A 45 16.53 4.56 22.23
C ILE A 45 16.50 4.09 23.68
N GLN A 46 16.15 4.97 24.63
CA GLN A 46 16.07 4.60 26.04
C GLN A 46 15.02 3.52 26.29
N ASN A 47 13.86 3.62 25.63
CA ASN A 47 12.81 2.62 25.72
C ASN A 47 13.24 1.28 25.12
N ALA A 48 13.96 1.29 24.00
CA ALA A 48 14.49 0.08 23.38
C ALA A 48 15.50 -0.65 24.29
N LEU A 49 16.46 0.09 24.86
CA LEU A 49 17.45 -0.48 25.78
C LEU A 49 16.80 -1.05 27.04
N THR A 50 15.80 -0.36 27.59
CA THR A 50 15.06 -0.83 28.77
C THR A 50 14.23 -2.09 28.43
N LEU A 51 13.74 -2.19 27.19
CA LEU A 51 13.02 -3.37 26.72
C LEU A 51 13.96 -4.56 26.51
N GLU A 52 15.13 -4.36 25.92
CA GLU A 52 16.15 -5.40 25.75
C GLU A 52 16.57 -5.99 27.10
N GLN A 53 16.86 -5.15 28.09
CA GLN A 53 17.19 -5.61 29.45
C GLN A 53 16.07 -6.43 30.10
N LYS A 54 14.81 -6.01 29.93
CA LYS A 54 13.65 -6.78 30.44
C LYS A 54 13.49 -8.10 29.71
N LEU A 55 13.71 -8.14 28.40
CA LEU A 55 13.61 -9.36 27.61
C LEU A 55 14.72 -10.36 27.94
N GLU A 56 15.94 -9.89 28.20
CA GLU A 56 17.06 -10.73 28.65
C GLU A 56 16.79 -11.33 30.03
N GLN A 57 16.25 -10.53 30.95
CA GLN A 57 15.88 -11.00 32.28
C GLN A 57 14.73 -12.03 32.22
N ASP A 58 13.69 -11.74 31.43
CA ASP A 58 12.56 -12.64 31.24
C ASP A 58 12.98 -13.94 30.52
N ALA A 59 13.93 -13.88 29.57
CA ALA A 59 14.43 -15.06 28.86
C ALA A 59 15.24 -15.98 29.78
N ALA A 60 15.88 -15.45 30.81
CA ALA A 60 16.60 -16.23 31.82
C ALA A 60 15.65 -16.95 32.80
N GLU A 61 14.45 -16.43 33.01
CA GLU A 61 13.49 -16.91 34.02
C GLU A 61 12.31 -17.72 33.44
N CYS A 62 12.18 -17.80 32.11
CA CYS A 62 10.99 -18.33 31.44
C CYS A 62 11.21 -19.73 30.83
N THR A 63 10.31 -20.67 31.11
CA THR A 63 10.29 -21.98 30.45
C THR A 63 9.89 -21.85 28.99
N THR A 64 10.33 -22.77 28.13
CA THR A 64 10.07 -22.76 26.69
C THR A 64 8.59 -22.70 26.34
N GLU A 65 7.71 -23.34 27.12
CA GLU A 65 6.27 -23.27 26.89
C GLU A 65 5.68 -21.88 27.18
N VAL A 66 6.14 -21.20 28.24
CA VAL A 66 5.65 -19.85 28.57
C VAL A 66 6.17 -18.83 27.56
N ALA A 67 7.40 -19.02 27.05
CA ALA A 67 7.95 -18.22 25.96
C ALA A 67 7.14 -18.40 24.67
N LEU A 68 6.79 -19.64 24.30
CA LEU A 68 5.93 -19.94 23.16
C LEU A 68 4.51 -19.39 23.33
N GLN A 69 3.92 -19.55 24.51
CA GLN A 69 2.60 -19.03 24.82
C GLN A 69 2.57 -17.50 24.72
N ARG A 70 3.62 -16.81 25.15
CA ARG A 70 3.77 -15.36 24.93
C ARG A 70 3.96 -15.04 23.45
N MET A 71 4.86 -15.72 22.73
CA MET A 71 5.07 -15.47 21.29
C MET A 71 3.80 -15.64 20.45
N LEU A 72 2.94 -16.58 20.84
CA LEU A 72 1.69 -16.90 20.13
C LEU A 72 0.46 -16.20 20.71
N SER A 73 0.59 -15.53 21.86
CA SER A 73 -0.51 -14.78 22.45
C SER A 73 -0.69 -13.47 21.71
N LEU A 74 -1.89 -13.27 21.17
CA LEU A 74 -2.35 -12.02 20.53
C LEU A 74 -2.35 -10.80 21.48
N ARG A 75 -2.06 -11.01 22.77
CA ARG A 75 -1.94 -9.95 23.80
C ARG A 75 -0.51 -9.76 24.31
N SER A 76 0.42 -10.61 23.90
CA SER A 76 1.82 -10.45 24.28
C SER A 76 2.42 -9.29 23.50
N VAL A 77 2.84 -8.29 24.24
CA VAL A 77 3.59 -7.12 23.79
C VAL A 77 4.99 -7.58 23.38
N ILE A 78 5.11 -8.45 22.38
CA ILE A 78 6.31 -8.42 21.56
C ILE A 78 6.08 -7.23 20.65
N SER A 79 6.66 -6.11 21.06
CA SER A 79 6.71 -4.86 20.31
C SER A 79 7.43 -5.11 18.98
N THR A 80 6.75 -5.79 18.07
CA THR A 80 7.10 -5.76 16.66
C THR A 80 6.62 -4.40 16.20
N THR A 81 7.53 -3.44 16.18
CA THR A 81 7.38 -2.13 15.53
C THR A 81 7.19 -2.26 14.01
N SER A 82 6.68 -3.40 13.53
CA SER A 82 6.16 -3.49 12.19
C SER A 82 4.79 -2.84 12.21
N SER A 83 4.55 -1.89 11.30
CA SER A 83 3.26 -1.23 11.20
C SER A 83 2.11 -2.24 11.05
N PHE A 84 2.36 -3.49 10.63
CA PHE A 84 1.33 -4.52 10.54
C PHE A 84 0.79 -5.02 11.89
N ALA A 85 1.64 -5.21 12.91
CA ALA A 85 1.21 -5.73 14.21
C ALA A 85 0.45 -4.67 15.03
N GLU A 86 0.96 -3.44 15.03
CA GLU A 86 0.25 -2.28 15.60
C GLU A 86 -1.13 -2.09 14.94
N ARG A 87 -1.21 -2.32 13.62
CA ARG A 87 -2.48 -2.28 12.87
C ARG A 87 -3.44 -3.41 13.20
N GLN A 88 -2.95 -4.62 13.46
CA GLN A 88 -3.81 -5.74 13.88
C GLN A 88 -4.39 -5.49 15.27
N GLN A 89 -3.58 -4.97 16.20
CA GLN A 89 -4.04 -4.65 17.54
C GLN A 89 -5.05 -3.49 17.55
N ALA A 90 -4.84 -2.47 16.70
CA ALA A 90 -5.76 -1.33 16.54
C ALA A 90 -7.07 -1.67 15.80
N ALA A 91 -7.13 -2.82 15.14
CA ALA A 91 -8.32 -3.32 14.43
C ALA A 91 -9.22 -4.21 15.30
N VAL A 92 -8.80 -4.53 16.54
CA VAL A 92 -9.68 -5.18 17.51
C VAL A 92 -10.75 -4.15 17.94
N ASP A 93 -12.02 -4.48 17.69
CA ASP A 93 -13.22 -3.69 18.05
C ASP A 93 -13.55 -2.44 17.22
N ARG A 94 -12.94 -2.24 16.04
CA ARG A 94 -13.35 -1.18 15.09
C ARG A 94 -14.10 -1.73 13.88
N PRO A 95 -15.12 -1.01 13.36
CA PRO A 95 -15.68 -1.33 12.05
C PRO A 95 -14.55 -1.31 11.01
N VAL A 96 -14.53 -2.34 10.17
CA VAL A 96 -13.45 -2.62 9.23
C VAL A 96 -13.58 -1.68 8.03
N GLU A 97 -13.16 -0.44 8.21
CA GLU A 97 -13.12 0.54 7.12
C GLU A 97 -12.07 0.13 6.08
N PHE A 98 -12.43 0.15 4.80
CA PHE A 98 -11.49 -0.08 3.72
C PHE A 98 -10.42 1.02 3.73
N ARG A 99 -9.15 0.64 3.56
CA ARG A 99 -8.07 1.63 3.49
C ARG A 99 -7.57 1.78 2.07
N GLY A 100 -7.57 2.99 1.54
CA GLY A 100 -6.88 3.30 0.29
C GLY A 100 -5.38 3.00 0.39
N ILE A 101 -4.87 2.14 -0.48
CA ILE A 101 -3.45 1.76 -0.55
C ILE A 101 -2.77 2.26 -1.83
N GLY A 102 -3.54 2.72 -2.81
CA GLY A 102 -2.98 3.32 -4.02
C GLY A 102 -4.03 4.03 -4.86
N LYS A 103 -3.60 5.02 -5.64
CA LYS A 103 -4.45 5.73 -6.62
C LYS A 103 -3.71 5.75 -7.95
N GLY A 104 -4.37 5.28 -8.99
CA GLY A 104 -3.87 5.30 -10.36
C GLY A 104 -4.85 5.99 -11.30
N SER A 105 -4.48 6.09 -12.57
CA SER A 105 -5.30 6.72 -13.61
C SER A 105 -6.62 5.98 -13.88
N ILE A 106 -6.64 4.66 -13.68
CA ILE A 106 -7.81 3.80 -13.92
C ILE A 106 -8.72 3.73 -12.68
N GLY A 107 -8.15 3.88 -11.48
CA GLY A 107 -8.89 3.59 -10.26
C GLY A 107 -8.10 3.77 -8.97
N VAL A 108 -8.82 3.62 -7.87
CA VAL A 108 -8.29 3.60 -6.51
C VAL A 108 -8.24 2.15 -6.04
N ILE A 109 -7.13 1.77 -5.42
CA ILE A 109 -6.97 0.46 -4.79
C ILE A 109 -7.16 0.64 -3.29
N SER A 110 -8.08 -0.13 -2.73
CA SER A 110 -8.33 -0.19 -1.29
C SER A 110 -8.09 -1.60 -0.77
N GLU A 111 -7.43 -1.76 0.36
CA GLU A 111 -7.33 -3.04 1.05
C GLU A 111 -8.56 -3.29 1.93
N HIS A 112 -8.93 -4.55 2.08
CA HIS A 112 -9.87 -4.99 3.11
C HIS A 112 -9.08 -5.47 4.32
N PRO A 113 -9.08 -4.71 5.44
CA PRO A 113 -8.28 -5.04 6.60
C PRO A 113 -8.57 -6.45 7.14
N GLY A 114 -7.53 -7.14 7.61
CA GLY A 114 -7.65 -8.51 8.11
C GLY A 114 -7.70 -9.60 7.03
N THR A 115 -7.75 -9.24 5.73
CA THR A 115 -7.73 -10.20 4.62
C THR A 115 -6.53 -10.00 3.69
N THR A 116 -6.33 -10.95 2.78
CA THR A 116 -5.41 -10.79 1.63
C THR A 116 -6.09 -10.13 0.43
N HIS A 117 -7.33 -9.66 0.56
CA HIS A 117 -8.07 -9.05 -0.54
C HIS A 117 -7.80 -7.55 -0.66
N CYS A 118 -7.71 -7.09 -1.90
CA CYS A 118 -7.81 -5.68 -2.23
C CYS A 118 -8.76 -5.47 -3.40
N TYR A 119 -9.32 -4.27 -3.44
CA TYR A 119 -10.40 -3.88 -4.32
C TYR A 119 -9.89 -2.73 -5.15
N LYS A 120 -9.94 -2.89 -6.48
CA LYS A 120 -9.63 -1.79 -7.40
C LYS A 120 -10.94 -1.24 -7.94
N LEU A 121 -11.26 -0.02 -7.52
CA LEU A 121 -12.50 0.68 -7.87
C LEU A 121 -12.22 1.62 -9.03
N ALA A 122 -13.05 1.58 -10.07
CA ALA A 122 -12.90 2.47 -11.22
C ALA A 122 -13.07 3.94 -10.82
N THR A 123 -12.20 4.81 -11.34
CA THR A 123 -12.50 6.24 -11.41
C THR A 123 -13.61 6.46 -12.45
N LEU A 124 -14.38 7.55 -12.30
CA LEU A 124 -15.40 7.93 -13.29
C LEU A 124 -14.80 7.83 -14.71
N ASP A 125 -15.51 7.14 -15.61
CA ASP A 125 -15.19 6.94 -17.03
C ASP A 125 -14.14 5.86 -17.38
N ASN A 126 -13.68 5.06 -16.42
CA ASN A 126 -12.68 4.00 -16.69
C ASN A 126 -13.17 2.56 -16.51
N SER A 127 -14.49 2.33 -16.48
CA SER A 127 -15.13 1.00 -16.38
C SER A 127 -14.57 -0.01 -17.38
N ASP A 128 -14.53 0.33 -18.67
CA ASP A 128 -14.03 -0.57 -19.71
C ASP A 128 -12.55 -0.93 -19.53
N LYS A 129 -11.75 0.04 -19.07
CA LYS A 129 -10.33 -0.18 -18.77
C LYS A 129 -10.15 -1.08 -17.56
N LEU A 130 -11.00 -0.95 -16.55
CA LEU A 130 -10.97 -1.82 -15.37
C LEU A 130 -11.39 -3.25 -15.72
N TRP A 131 -12.43 -3.41 -16.54
CA TRP A 131 -12.82 -4.73 -17.06
C TRP A 131 -11.71 -5.37 -17.89
N ASN A 132 -11.05 -4.59 -18.75
CA ASN A 132 -9.91 -5.07 -19.50
C ASN A 132 -8.74 -5.49 -18.59
N ASN A 133 -8.46 -4.74 -17.50
CA ASN A 133 -7.49 -5.17 -16.48
C ASN A 133 -7.87 -6.53 -15.89
N TYR A 134 -9.13 -6.70 -15.47
CA TYR A 134 -9.59 -7.98 -14.92
C TYR A 134 -9.39 -9.12 -15.92
N ARG A 135 -9.79 -8.96 -17.18
CA ARG A 135 -9.64 -9.98 -18.23
C ARG A 135 -8.18 -10.33 -18.51
N ILE A 136 -7.29 -9.33 -18.63
CA ILE A 136 -5.87 -9.57 -18.91
C ILE A 136 -5.22 -10.29 -17.73
N HIS A 137 -5.43 -9.83 -16.50
CA HIS A 137 -4.84 -10.47 -15.33
C HIS A 137 -5.36 -11.88 -15.09
N THR A 138 -6.64 -12.14 -15.37
CA THR A 138 -7.20 -13.50 -15.32
C THR A 138 -6.51 -14.43 -16.32
N LYS A 139 -6.29 -13.97 -17.56
CA LYS A 139 -5.54 -14.74 -18.57
C LYS A 139 -4.09 -14.99 -18.17
N VAL A 140 -3.42 -14.00 -17.57
CA VAL A 140 -2.06 -14.16 -17.04
C VAL A 140 -2.07 -15.21 -15.93
N GLN A 141 -3.05 -15.17 -15.03
CA GLN A 141 -3.21 -16.16 -13.98
C GLN A 141 -3.34 -17.58 -14.55
N GLU A 142 -4.28 -17.79 -15.47
CA GLU A 142 -4.47 -19.09 -16.11
C GLU A 142 -3.22 -19.58 -16.84
N ALA A 143 -2.47 -18.68 -17.49
CA ALA A 143 -1.25 -19.03 -18.21
C ALA A 143 -0.14 -19.48 -17.25
N PHE A 144 0.04 -18.79 -16.12
CA PHE A 144 1.00 -19.18 -15.09
C PHE A 144 0.60 -20.46 -14.38
N GLU A 145 -0.68 -20.66 -14.07
CA GLU A 145 -1.17 -21.92 -13.50
C GLU A 145 -0.89 -23.11 -14.43
N LYS A 146 -1.14 -22.95 -15.73
CA LYS A 146 -0.79 -23.95 -16.76
C LYS A 146 0.72 -24.17 -16.85
N ALA A 147 1.52 -23.10 -16.89
CA ALA A 147 2.97 -23.22 -16.97
C ALA A 147 3.56 -23.92 -15.74
N ASN A 148 3.05 -23.60 -14.54
CA ASN A 148 3.51 -24.19 -13.29
C ASN A 148 3.23 -25.70 -13.20
N SER A 149 2.22 -26.18 -13.93
CA SER A 149 1.94 -27.63 -14.05
C SER A 149 2.96 -28.37 -14.93
N LEU A 150 3.66 -27.66 -15.83
CA LEU A 150 4.63 -28.22 -16.76
C LEU A 150 6.07 -28.07 -16.27
N ILE A 151 6.37 -26.90 -15.70
CA ILE A 151 7.70 -26.52 -15.21
C ILE A 151 7.48 -25.81 -13.88
N LYS A 152 8.25 -26.16 -12.85
CA LYS A 152 8.18 -25.45 -11.57
C LYS A 152 8.64 -24.01 -11.76
N VAL A 153 7.71 -23.07 -11.78
CA VAL A 153 7.98 -21.63 -11.90
C VAL A 153 7.97 -21.04 -10.50
N ASP A 154 9.11 -20.49 -10.07
CA ASP A 154 9.24 -19.81 -8.77
C ASP A 154 8.82 -18.33 -8.86
N VAL A 155 7.59 -18.11 -9.32
CA VAL A 155 7.00 -16.77 -9.45
C VAL A 155 5.57 -16.83 -8.96
N GLU A 156 5.28 -16.12 -7.88
CA GLU A 156 3.92 -15.90 -7.41
C GLU A 156 3.33 -14.66 -8.10
N ILE A 157 2.10 -14.81 -8.58
CA ILE A 157 1.33 -13.73 -9.18
C ILE A 157 0.05 -13.52 -8.37
N PRO A 158 -0.44 -12.27 -8.26
CA PRO A 158 -1.66 -12.00 -7.52
C PRO A 158 -2.86 -12.67 -8.19
N LYS A 159 -3.66 -13.38 -7.40
CA LYS A 159 -4.91 -14.00 -7.87
C LYS A 159 -5.99 -12.97 -8.14
N MET A 160 -6.77 -13.20 -9.18
CA MET A 160 -8.00 -12.47 -9.51
C MET A 160 -9.18 -13.27 -8.99
N PHE A 161 -9.99 -12.69 -8.10
CA PHE A 161 -11.11 -13.41 -7.50
C PHE A 161 -12.40 -13.20 -8.27
N TRP A 162 -12.80 -11.94 -8.47
CA TRP A 162 -14.06 -11.62 -9.12
C TRP A 162 -14.09 -10.16 -9.61
N PHE A 163 -15.05 -9.88 -10.47
CA PHE A 163 -15.39 -8.54 -10.94
C PHE A 163 -16.86 -8.25 -10.63
N ALA A 164 -17.14 -7.05 -10.15
CA ALA A 164 -18.46 -6.58 -9.78
C ALA A 164 -18.80 -5.30 -10.55
N ASN A 165 -19.98 -5.27 -11.17
CA ASN A 165 -20.48 -4.09 -11.83
C ASN A 165 -21.16 -3.13 -10.83
N ALA A 166 -21.10 -1.83 -11.12
CA ALA A 166 -21.80 -0.78 -10.37
C ALA A 166 -23.31 -1.02 -10.20
N LYS A 167 -23.97 -1.68 -11.16
CA LYS A 167 -25.43 -1.79 -11.24
C LYS A 167 -25.99 -3.07 -10.65
N THR A 168 -25.20 -4.13 -10.55
CA THR A 168 -25.73 -5.49 -10.32
C THR A 168 -25.10 -6.21 -9.13
N SER A 169 -24.15 -5.57 -8.44
CA SER A 169 -23.39 -6.26 -7.40
C SER A 169 -23.98 -6.09 -6.00
N ILE A 170 -24.33 -7.22 -5.38
CA ILE A 170 -24.71 -7.32 -3.96
C ILE A 170 -23.60 -6.78 -3.05
N PHE A 171 -22.33 -6.85 -3.49
CA PHE A 171 -21.17 -6.31 -2.78
C PHE A 171 -21.38 -4.88 -2.28
N TRP A 172 -21.99 -4.02 -3.12
CA TRP A 172 -22.18 -2.63 -2.75
C TRP A 172 -23.26 -2.42 -1.70
N ASN A 173 -24.23 -3.32 -1.57
CA ASN A 173 -25.26 -3.17 -0.54
C ASN A 173 -24.67 -3.32 0.87
N GLU A 174 -23.62 -4.12 1.00
CA GLU A 174 -22.98 -4.42 2.28
C GLU A 174 -21.78 -3.51 2.56
N ASN A 175 -20.99 -3.18 1.52
CA ASN A 175 -19.65 -2.60 1.71
C ASN A 175 -19.57 -1.12 1.31
N LEU A 176 -20.64 -0.52 0.76
CA LEU A 176 -20.57 0.86 0.27
C LEU A 176 -20.22 1.85 1.38
N ASP A 177 -20.70 1.65 2.60
CA ASP A 177 -20.48 2.60 3.69
C ASP A 177 -19.07 2.56 4.27
N ASP A 178 -18.35 1.45 4.04
CA ASP A 178 -17.03 1.21 4.60
C ASP A 178 -15.88 1.80 3.76
N PHE A 179 -16.18 2.34 2.56
CA PHE A 179 -15.15 2.93 1.70
C PHE A 179 -14.82 4.38 2.07
N PRO A 180 -13.53 4.79 1.99
CA PRO A 180 -13.12 6.14 2.29
C PRO A 180 -13.47 7.04 1.09
N PHE A 181 -14.56 7.78 1.21
CA PHE A 181 -15.00 8.73 0.19
C PHE A 181 -14.33 10.09 0.38
N THR A 182 -14.00 10.73 -0.74
CA THR A 182 -13.42 12.09 -0.79
C THR A 182 -14.13 12.88 -1.89
N ASP A 183 -13.92 14.20 -1.95
CA ASP A 183 -14.49 15.03 -3.03
C ASP A 183 -14.09 14.52 -4.43
N THR A 184 -12.87 13.99 -4.56
CA THR A 184 -12.38 13.40 -5.83
C THR A 184 -12.82 11.94 -6.04
N PHE A 185 -13.44 11.32 -5.04
CA PHE A 185 -13.92 9.95 -5.07
C PHE A 185 -15.25 9.84 -4.29
N PRO A 186 -16.36 10.29 -4.90
CA PRO A 186 -17.64 10.40 -4.20
C PRO A 186 -18.25 9.04 -3.90
N LYS A 187 -19.12 9.01 -2.87
CA LYS A 187 -19.92 7.85 -2.45
C LYS A 187 -20.90 7.41 -3.52
N LYS A 188 -20.49 6.45 -4.33
CA LYS A 188 -21.27 5.90 -5.43
C LYS A 188 -20.81 4.47 -5.73
N THR A 189 -21.74 3.61 -6.11
CA THR A 189 -21.42 2.30 -6.67
C THR A 189 -20.65 2.44 -7.98
N ARG A 190 -19.66 1.57 -8.18
CA ARG A 190 -18.77 1.62 -9.34
C ARG A 190 -18.42 0.20 -9.76
N ASP A 191 -17.83 0.08 -10.94
CA ASP A 191 -17.19 -1.18 -11.27
C ASP A 191 -15.97 -1.37 -10.37
N THR A 192 -15.83 -2.57 -9.85
CA THR A 192 -14.75 -2.94 -8.94
C THR A 192 -14.30 -4.36 -9.24
N LEU A 193 -13.01 -4.62 -9.07
CA LEU A 193 -12.47 -5.98 -9.10
C LEU A 193 -11.82 -6.29 -7.76
N CYS A 194 -11.94 -7.55 -7.36
CA CYS A 194 -11.26 -8.10 -6.20
C CYS A 194 -10.05 -8.91 -6.66
N MET A 195 -8.91 -8.62 -6.06
CA MET A 195 -7.65 -9.30 -6.33
C MET A 195 -6.86 -9.51 -5.05
N GLU A 196 -5.86 -10.37 -5.13
CA GLU A 196 -4.95 -10.62 -4.05
C GLU A 196 -4.01 -9.43 -3.84
N ARG A 197 -3.86 -9.05 -2.58
CA ARG A 197 -2.93 -8.02 -2.14
C ARG A 197 -1.54 -8.63 -2.07
N MET A 198 -0.69 -8.25 -3.01
CA MET A 198 0.72 -8.64 -2.98
C MET A 198 1.40 -8.08 -1.74
N ARG A 199 1.90 -8.97 -0.89
CA ARG A 199 2.93 -8.65 0.08
C ARG A 199 4.27 -8.88 -0.59
N TRP A 200 5.08 -7.83 -0.70
CA TRP A 200 6.49 -8.02 -0.99
C TRP A 200 7.11 -8.77 0.20
N ARG A 201 7.30 -10.08 0.06
CA ARG A 201 8.22 -10.83 0.90
C ARG A 201 9.62 -10.48 0.41
N PHE A 202 10.20 -9.43 0.97
CA PHE A 202 11.65 -9.25 0.88
C PHE A 202 12.27 -10.34 1.76
N TYR A 203 12.74 -11.41 1.14
CA TYR A 203 13.72 -12.28 1.78
C TYR A 203 15.03 -11.49 1.82
N ILE A 204 15.34 -10.90 2.97
CA ILE A 204 16.71 -10.50 3.27
C ILE A 204 17.42 -11.82 3.61
N VAL A 205 18.25 -12.28 2.69
CA VAL A 205 19.18 -13.40 2.88
C VAL A 205 20.43 -12.88 3.56
#